data_AF-A0A0Q8DDE0-F1
#
_entry.id   AF-A0A0Q8DDE0-F1
#
_cell.length_a   1.000
_cell.length_b   1.000
_cell.length_c   1.000
_cell.angle_alpha   90.00
_cell.angle_beta   90.00
_cell.angle_gamma   90.00
#
_symmetry.space_group_name_H-M   'P 1'
#
loop_
_entity.id
_entity.type
_entity.pdbx_description
1 polymer ?
#
loop_
_entity_poly.entity_id
_entity_poly.type
_entity_poly.pdbx_seq_one_letter_code
_entity_poly.pdbx_strand_id
1 'polypeptide(L)'
;MLKYLIAGIALGLLSALLSLMAAGGGHGWNSALPFGLMSLVLYPCVSVVYTNRGPGLGLVLLAVLAVFLDGALVARTLREGVHYMYAVWPFAVAWLALWLFWQVAVIAALVRRRRHGVA
;
A
#
# COMPACT_ATOMS: atom_id res chain seq x y z
N MET A 1 20.31 2.33 5.70
CA MET A 1 19.20 3.29 5.47
C MET A 1 18.92 3.51 3.99
N LEU A 2 19.88 3.99 3.19
CA LEU A 2 19.68 4.26 1.76
C LEU A 2 19.11 3.07 0.97
N LYS A 3 19.61 1.85 1.20
CA LYS A 3 19.12 0.63 0.54
C LYS A 3 17.61 0.36 0.75
N TYR A 4 17.11 0.61 1.96
CA TYR A 4 15.69 0.40 2.30
C TYR A 4 14.81 1.50 1.73
N LEU A 5 15.30 2.74 1.71
CA LEU A 5 14.62 3.84 1.04
C LEU A 5 14.49 3.57 -0.47
N ILE A 6 15.57 3.12 -1.12
CA ILE A 6 15.56 2.72 -2.53
C ILE A 6 14.56 1.58 -2.77
N ALA A 7 14.53 0.56 -1.91
CA ALA A 7 13.56 -0.53 -2.01
C ALA A 7 12.12 -0.03 -1.87
N GLY A 8 11.85 0.88 -0.92
CA GLY A 8 10.55 1.52 -0.77
C GLY A 8 10.15 2.32 -2.01
N ILE A 9 11.05 3.11 -2.58
CA ILE A 9 10.80 3.86 -3.82
C ILE A 9 10.51 2.91 -4.98
N ALA A 10 11.31 1.85 -5.15
CA ALA A 10 11.12 0.87 -6.21
C ALA A 10 9.77 0.14 -6.11
N LEU A 11 9.37 -0.27 -4.90
CA LEU A 11 8.08 -0.91 -4.66
C LEU A 11 6.90 0.06 -4.85
N GLY A 12 7.06 1.31 -4.42
CA GLY A 12 6.09 2.37 -4.68
C GLY A 12 5.90 2.60 -6.19
N LEU A 13 6.99 2.69 -6.94
CA LEU A 13 6.96 2.84 -8.41
C LEU A 13 6.31 1.64 -9.10
N LEU A 14 6.64 0.42 -8.67
CA LEU A 14 6.02 -0.79 -9.20
C LEU A 14 4.52 -0.83 -8.91
N SER A 15 4.11 -0.46 -7.69
CA SER A 15 2.70 -0.36 -7.32
C SER A 15 1.97 0.71 -8.15
N ALA A 16 2.58 1.88 -8.35
CA ALA A 16 2.02 2.92 -9.20
C ALA A 16 1.87 2.44 -10.67
N LEU A 17 2.89 1.77 -11.22
CA LEU A 17 2.83 1.22 -12.57
C LEU A 17 1.72 0.16 -12.72
N LEU A 18 1.61 -0.78 -11.79
CA LEU A 18 0.54 -1.77 -11.83
C LEU A 18 -0.85 -1.15 -11.66
N SER A 19 -0.95 -0.03 -10.94
CA SER A 19 -2.22 0.70 -10.83
C SER A 19 -2.65 1.35 -12.15
N LEU A 20 -1.68 1.84 -12.95
CA LEU A 20 -1.93 2.36 -14.28
C LEU A 20 -2.42 1.24 -15.22
N MET A 21 -1.79 0.07 -15.14
CA MET A 21 -2.21 -1.11 -15.90
C MET A 21 -3.61 -1.59 -15.46
N ALA A 22 -3.88 -1.62 -14.15
CA ALA A 22 -5.19 -1.97 -13.61
C ALA A 22 -6.28 -0.95 -13.97
N ALA A 23 -5.95 0.33 -14.08
CA ALA A 23 -6.88 1.36 -14.56
C ALA A 23 -7.23 1.20 -16.06
N GLY A 24 -6.43 0.42 -16.82
CA GLY A 24 -6.78 0.01 -18.18
C GLY A 24 -7.03 1.17 -19.15
N GLY A 25 -6.36 2.31 -18.97
CA GLY A 25 -6.55 3.49 -19.82
C GLY A 25 -7.94 4.14 -19.73
N GLY A 26 -8.68 3.93 -18.64
CA GLY A 26 -10.01 4.52 -18.41
C GLY A 26 -11.16 3.52 -18.49
N HIS A 27 -10.93 2.33 -19.05
CA HIS A 27 -11.92 1.25 -19.16
C HIS A 27 -11.71 0.10 -18.15
N GLY A 28 -10.66 0.18 -17.32
CA GLY A 28 -10.36 -0.78 -16.27
C GLY A 28 -10.84 -0.30 -14.89
N TRP A 29 -10.19 -0.80 -13.84
CA TRP A 29 -10.48 -0.45 -12.46
C TRP A 29 -9.76 0.85 -12.07
N ASN A 30 -10.38 1.99 -12.40
CA ASN A 30 -9.82 3.32 -12.19
C ASN A 30 -9.62 3.66 -10.72
N SER A 31 -10.40 3.04 -9.82
CA SER A 31 -10.20 3.19 -8.39
C SER A 31 -8.81 2.74 -7.94
N ALA A 32 -8.09 1.88 -8.66
CA ALA A 32 -6.72 1.50 -8.31
C ALA A 32 -5.71 2.65 -8.45
N LEU A 33 -5.90 3.54 -9.44
CA LEU A 33 -4.93 4.58 -9.82
C LEU A 33 -4.57 5.57 -8.70
N PRO A 34 -5.53 6.23 -8.02
CA PRO A 34 -5.17 7.18 -6.96
C PRO A 34 -4.42 6.49 -5.80
N PHE A 35 -4.78 5.25 -5.46
CA PHE A 35 -4.12 4.51 -4.39
C PHE A 35 -2.74 4.02 -4.81
N GLY A 36 -2.58 3.58 -6.06
CA GLY A 36 -1.27 3.24 -6.61
C GLY A 36 -0.31 4.42 -6.65
N LEU A 37 -0.79 5.63 -6.96
CA LEU A 37 0.03 6.84 -6.84
C LEU A 37 0.39 7.15 -5.39
N MET A 38 -0.53 6.94 -4.45
CA MET A 38 -0.23 7.08 -3.01
C MET A 38 0.85 6.10 -2.54
N SER A 39 0.97 4.92 -3.16
CA SER A 39 2.05 3.97 -2.87
C SER A 39 3.45 4.57 -3.05
N LEU A 40 3.64 5.58 -3.91
CA LEU A 40 4.91 6.29 -4.08
C LEU A 40 5.39 6.97 -2.79
N VAL A 41 4.46 7.37 -1.92
CA VAL A 41 4.75 8.00 -0.64
C VAL A 41 4.72 6.98 0.49
N LEU A 42 3.70 6.12 0.51
CA LEU A 42 3.48 5.15 1.58
C LEU A 42 4.65 4.17 1.73
N TYR A 43 5.16 3.61 0.64
CA TYR A 43 6.25 2.63 0.70
C TYR A 43 7.57 3.20 1.26
N PRO A 44 8.05 4.38 0.81
CA PRO A 44 9.16 5.06 1.46
C PRO A 44 8.92 5.34 2.95
N CYS A 45 7.75 5.86 3.30
CA CYS A 45 7.40 6.15 4.70
C CYS A 45 7.49 4.90 5.58
N VAL A 46 6.88 3.79 5.14
CA VAL A 46 6.92 2.51 5.86
C VAL A 46 8.36 2.02 6.00
N SER A 47 9.15 2.11 4.94
CA SER A 47 10.55 1.67 4.92
C SER A 47 11.42 2.47 5.91
N VAL A 48 11.22 3.79 5.99
CA VAL A 48 11.91 4.68 6.93
C VAL A 48 11.49 4.38 8.38
N VAL A 49 10.20 4.29 8.65
CA VAL A 49 9.69 4.04 10.02
C VAL A 49 10.10 2.65 10.51
N TYR A 50 10.05 1.64 9.63
CA TYR A 50 10.45 0.26 9.93
C TYR A 50 11.92 0.15 10.31
N THR A 51 12.81 0.85 9.60
CA THR A 51 14.26 0.74 9.77
C THR A 51 14.81 1.61 10.90
N ASN A 52 14.25 2.80 11.10
CA ASN A 52 14.78 3.76 12.08
C ASN A 52 14.28 3.55 13.51
N ARG A 53 13.52 2.48 13.77
CA ARG A 53 12.77 2.31 15.05
C ARG A 53 12.02 3.59 15.43
N GLY A 54 11.43 4.26 14.43
CA GLY A 54 10.73 5.55 14.61
C GLY A 54 9.66 5.46 15.70
N PRO A 55 9.12 6.58 16.22
CA PRO A 55 8.19 6.56 17.34
C PRO A 55 7.03 5.58 17.12
N GLY A 56 6.63 4.83 18.17
CA GLY A 56 5.57 3.81 18.08
C GLY A 56 4.27 4.37 17.53
N LEU A 57 4.01 5.63 17.86
CA LEU A 57 2.92 6.42 17.32
C LEU A 57 2.92 6.46 15.79
N GLY A 58 4.07 6.60 15.12
CA GLY A 58 4.14 6.65 13.66
C GLY A 58 3.68 5.34 13.00
N LEU A 59 4.04 4.18 13.57
CA LEU A 59 3.56 2.89 13.10
C LEU A 59 2.05 2.70 13.35
N VAL A 60 1.55 3.16 14.50
CA VAL A 60 0.12 3.11 14.82
C VAL A 60 -0.67 4.00 13.86
N LEU A 61 -0.20 5.22 13.60
CA LEU A 61 -0.82 6.14 12.64
C LEU A 61 -0.83 5.55 11.22
N LEU A 62 0.25 4.92 10.78
CA LEU A 62 0.29 4.22 9.50
C LEU A 62 -0.70 3.05 9.43
N ALA A 63 -0.89 2.31 10.53
CA ALA A 63 -1.88 1.23 10.60
C ALA A 63 -3.32 1.76 10.56
N VAL A 64 -3.63 2.84 11.29
CA VAL A 64 -4.93 3.52 11.23
C VAL A 64 -5.20 4.04 9.82
N LEU A 65 -4.19 4.66 9.20
CA LEU A 65 -4.25 5.13 7.83
C LEU A 65 -4.53 3.98 6.84
N ALA A 66 -3.89 2.81 7.01
CA ALA A 66 -4.13 1.64 6.17
C ALA A 66 -5.62 1.26 6.16
N VAL A 67 -6.22 1.11 7.35
CA VAL A 67 -7.65 0.75 7.48
C VAL A 67 -8.55 1.79 6.82
N PHE A 68 -8.26 3.08 7.01
CA PHE A 68 -9.02 4.15 6.39
C PHE A 68 -8.93 4.11 4.86
N LEU A 69 -7.74 3.90 4.32
CA LEU A 69 -7.51 3.85 2.88
C LEU A 69 -8.14 2.60 2.26
N ASP A 70 -8.13 1.46 2.93
CA ASP A 70 -8.83 0.26 2.46
C ASP A 70 -10.34 0.48 2.41
N GLY A 71 -10.92 1.11 3.44
CA GLY A 71 -12.32 1.49 3.43
C GLY A 71 -12.66 2.44 2.28
N ALA A 72 -11.80 3.42 2.02
CA ALA A 72 -11.95 4.34 0.89
C ALA A 72 -11.82 3.63 -0.48
N LEU A 73 -10.90 2.67 -0.61
CA LEU A 73 -10.71 1.88 -1.82
C LEU A 73 -11.94 1.01 -2.10
N VAL A 74 -12.45 0.32 -1.07
CA VAL A 74 -13.68 -0.49 -1.18
C VAL A 74 -14.86 0.39 -1.56
N ALA A 75 -15.06 1.53 -0.89
CA ALA A 75 -16.16 2.44 -1.20
C ALA A 75 -16.09 2.98 -2.64
N ARG A 76 -14.89 3.32 -3.14
CA ARG A 76 -14.71 3.74 -4.54
C ARG A 76 -14.94 2.61 -5.53
N THR A 77 -14.43 1.42 -5.23
CA THR A 77 -14.61 0.23 -6.07
C THR A 77 -16.08 -0.18 -6.18
N LEU A 78 -16.84 -0.09 -5.09
CA LEU A 78 -18.27 -0.39 -5.10
C LEU A 78 -19.07 0.65 -5.91
N ARG A 79 -18.67 1.92 -5.88
CA ARG A 79 -19.29 2.98 -6.69
C ARG A 79 -18.97 2.86 -8.17
N GLU A 80 -17.76 2.44 -8.50
CA GLU A 80 -17.32 2.20 -9.88
C GLU A 80 -17.94 0.91 -10.44
N GLY A 81 -18.01 -0.13 -9.63
CA GLY A 81 -18.50 -1.45 -10.00
C GLY A 81 -17.37 -2.46 -10.14
N VAL A 82 -17.52 -3.63 -9.50
CA VAL A 82 -16.49 -4.68 -9.47
C VAL A 82 -16.22 -5.32 -10.84
N HIS A 83 -17.15 -5.19 -11.80
CA HIS A 83 -17.04 -5.84 -13.10
C HIS A 83 -15.87 -5.31 -13.94
N TYR A 84 -15.46 -4.05 -13.73
CA TYR A 84 -14.28 -3.47 -14.36
C TYR A 84 -12.98 -4.18 -13.99
N MET A 85 -12.93 -4.86 -12.83
CA MET A 85 -11.75 -5.62 -12.43
C MET A 85 -11.55 -6.89 -13.27
N TYR A 86 -12.62 -7.46 -13.85
CA TYR A 86 -12.51 -8.72 -14.61
C TYR A 86 -11.69 -8.56 -15.89
N ALA A 87 -11.80 -7.42 -16.57
CA ALA A 87 -11.05 -7.15 -17.80
C ALA A 87 -9.53 -7.02 -17.56
N VAL A 88 -9.14 -6.64 -16.35
CA VAL A 88 -7.76 -6.35 -15.94
C VAL A 88 -7.30 -7.26 -14.80
N TRP A 89 -7.95 -8.41 -14.60
CA TRP A 89 -7.82 -9.21 -13.39
C TRP A 89 -6.37 -9.58 -13.01
N PRO A 90 -5.44 -9.88 -13.94
CA PRO A 90 -4.07 -10.21 -13.54
C PRO A 90 -3.37 -9.00 -12.92
N PHE A 91 -3.57 -7.81 -13.52
CA PHE A 91 -2.99 -6.56 -13.03
C PHE A 91 -3.69 -6.09 -11.75
N ALA A 92 -5.00 -6.27 -11.65
CA ALA A 92 -5.76 -5.93 -10.45
C ALA A 92 -5.31 -6.77 -9.24
N VAL A 93 -5.14 -8.08 -9.42
CA VAL A 93 -4.66 -8.97 -8.35
C VAL A 93 -3.22 -8.66 -7.97
N ALA A 94 -2.34 -8.49 -8.96
CA ALA A 94 -0.93 -8.15 -8.71
C ALA A 94 -0.79 -6.79 -8.01
N TRP A 95 -1.59 -5.80 -8.43
CA TRP A 95 -1.63 -4.49 -7.79
C TRP A 95 -2.18 -4.58 -6.36
N LEU A 96 -3.28 -5.32 -6.13
CA LEU A 96 -3.86 -5.49 -4.80
C LEU A 96 -2.87 -6.17 -3.84
N ALA A 97 -2.12 -7.16 -4.32
CA ALA A 97 -1.07 -7.80 -3.54
C ALA A 97 0.01 -6.78 -3.11
N LEU A 98 0.46 -5.93 -4.03
CA LEU A 98 1.37 -4.83 -3.69
C LEU A 98 0.72 -3.78 -2.79
N TRP A 99 -0.56 -3.48 -2.98
CA TRP A 99 -1.27 -2.52 -2.14
C TRP A 99 -1.32 -3.00 -0.68
N LEU A 100 -1.60 -4.27 -0.44
CA LEU A 100 -1.67 -4.83 0.90
C LEU A 100 -0.28 -5.08 1.53
N PHE A 101 0.75 -5.29 0.70
CA PHE A 101 2.09 -5.66 1.18
C PHE A 101 2.72 -4.62 2.12
N TRP A 102 2.57 -3.31 1.86
CA TRP A 102 3.11 -2.29 2.76
C TRP A 102 2.42 -2.30 4.13
N GLN A 103 1.14 -2.66 4.17
CA GLN A 103 0.36 -2.76 5.41
C GLN A 103 0.84 -3.95 6.26
N VAL A 104 1.09 -5.09 5.60
CA VAL A 104 1.72 -6.26 6.24
C VAL A 104 3.07 -5.89 6.85
N ALA A 105 3.86 -5.07 6.16
CA ALA A 105 5.13 -4.58 6.71
C ALA A 105 4.95 -3.70 7.96
N VAL A 106 3.93 -2.82 7.99
CA VAL A 106 3.57 -2.03 9.19
C VAL A 106 3.16 -2.92 10.36
N ILE A 107 2.28 -3.90 10.11
CA ILE A 107 1.82 -4.85 11.14
C ILE A 107 3.01 -5.66 11.69
N ALA A 108 3.87 -6.17 10.81
CA ALA A 108 5.07 -6.89 11.20
C ALA A 108 6.00 -6.02 12.07
N ALA A 109 6.12 -4.71 11.76
CA ALA A 109 6.88 -3.76 12.56
C ALA A 109 6.29 -3.60 13.97
N LEU A 110 4.96 -3.44 14.07
CA LEU A 110 4.25 -3.31 15.34
C LEU A 110 4.41 -4.55 16.21
N VAL A 111 4.25 -5.74 15.63
CA VAL A 111 4.40 -7.02 16.32
C VAL A 111 5.83 -7.20 16.84
N ARG A 112 6.85 -6.95 15.99
CA ARG A 112 8.25 -7.01 16.41
C ARG A 112 8.52 -6.06 17.57
N ARG A 113 8.01 -4.82 17.49
CA ARG A 113 8.22 -3.83 18.56
C ARG A 113 7.58 -4.26 19.88
N ARG A 114 6.35 -4.77 19.86
CA ARG A 114 5.70 -5.30 21.08
C ARG A 114 6.52 -6.41 21.72
N ARG A 115 7.07 -7.34 20.92
CA ARG A 115 7.91 -8.44 21.43
C ARG A 115 9.20 -7.97 22.10
N HIS A 116 9.77 -6.85 21.64
CA HIS A 116 10.99 -6.27 22.23
C HIS A 116 10.73 -5.26 23.35
N GLY A 117 9.47 -4.88 23.62
CA GLY A 117 9.07 -3.92 24.66
C GLY A 117 8.51 -4.58 25.94
N VAL A 118 8.75 -5.87 26.15
CA VAL A 118 8.47 -6.61 27.39
C VAL A 118 9.76 -6.78 28.22
N ALA A 119 10.58 -5.72 28.28
CA ALA A 119 11.75 -5.64 29.15
C ALA A 119 11.63 -4.39 30.01
#